data_AF-H2ZT81-F1
#
_entry.id   AF-H2ZT81-F1
#
_cell.length_a   1.000
_cell.length_b   1.000
_cell.length_c   1.000
_cell.angle_alpha   90.00
_cell.angle_beta   90.00
_cell.angle_gamma   90.00
#
_symmetry.space_group_name_H-M   'P 1'
#
loop_
_entity.id
_entity.type
_entity.pdbx_description
1 polymer ?
#
loop_
_entity_poly.entity_id
_entity_poly.type
_entity_poly.pdbx_seq_one_letter_code
_entity_poly.pdbx_strand_id
1 'polypeptide(L)'
;LMNLMQVMATDVTSIRNNIAEMRGSLESLGQRVSGVEAKMGRLGEVTEDHEARLIRVEGELAHQSRYAGDLWDRVQDLENRSRRNNIRVIGVPENVEGNGVSGPTMLLKILQDCLPLGESDSIEVERAHRTRGLKPPPDQCPRPIIARLLHFQDRERILELAREAGEIYWWWWWGGIMIFPDMSRELAAQKKRFTPARRRCMELGLRYALQYPAVLRVTVESRMYRFDDPEEALKKLNEIPDQSRRRESPQPQMKNHGHVEEDPEE
;
A
#
# COMPACT_ATOMS: atom_id res chain seq x y z
N LEU A 1 47.79 91.35 -12.79
CA LEU A 1 48.06 90.93 -11.38
C LEU A 1 46.81 91.04 -10.49
N MET A 2 46.17 92.21 -10.36
CA MET A 2 44.97 92.35 -9.51
C MET A 2 43.78 91.47 -9.92
N ASN A 3 43.42 91.39 -11.21
CA ASN A 3 42.33 90.49 -11.67
C ASN A 3 42.59 89.00 -11.37
N LEU A 4 43.85 88.57 -11.45
CA LEU A 4 44.23 87.18 -11.15
C LEU A 4 44.10 86.86 -9.66
N MET A 5 44.48 87.81 -8.79
CA MET A 5 44.29 87.68 -7.35
C MET A 5 42.81 87.69 -6.94
N GLN A 6 41.97 88.48 -7.62
CA GLN A 6 40.53 88.50 -7.39
C GLN A 6 39.88 87.15 -7.73
N VAL A 7 40.24 86.56 -8.87
CA VAL A 7 39.76 85.23 -9.30
C VAL A 7 40.24 84.12 -8.36
N MET A 8 41.52 84.15 -7.95
CA MET A 8 42.01 83.21 -6.93
C MET A 8 41.25 83.34 -5.60
N ALA A 9 40.91 84.55 -5.17
CA ALA A 9 40.16 84.75 -3.93
C ALA A 9 38.72 84.20 -4.02
N THR A 10 38.08 84.32 -5.18
CA THR A 10 36.75 83.71 -5.42
C THR A 10 36.82 82.19 -5.50
N ASP A 11 37.87 81.63 -6.10
CA ASP A 11 38.04 80.17 -6.18
C ASP A 11 38.33 79.58 -4.79
N VAL A 12 39.16 80.24 -3.98
CA VAL A 12 39.45 79.81 -2.60
C VAL A 12 38.19 79.85 -1.73
N THR A 13 37.33 80.86 -1.89
CA THR A 13 36.05 80.90 -1.15
C THR A 13 35.07 79.84 -1.64
N SER A 14 34.99 79.58 -2.95
CA SER A 14 34.21 78.48 -3.52
C SER A 14 34.67 77.11 -3.01
N ILE A 15 35.98 76.84 -3.03
CA ILE A 15 36.57 75.60 -2.51
C ILE A 15 36.25 75.44 -1.02
N ARG A 16 36.36 76.51 -0.23
CA ARG A 16 36.04 76.48 1.20
C ARG A 16 34.58 76.12 1.47
N ASN A 17 33.65 76.67 0.69
CA ASN A 17 32.23 76.36 0.80
C ASN A 17 31.94 74.91 0.43
N ASN A 18 32.52 74.42 -0.68
CA ASN A 18 32.39 73.02 -1.10
C ASN A 18 32.95 72.06 -0.04
N ILE A 19 34.08 72.40 0.60
CA ILE A 19 34.65 71.60 1.71
C ILE A 19 33.71 71.55 2.91
N ALA A 20 33.06 72.67 3.25
CA ALA A 20 32.09 72.70 4.35
C ALA A 20 30.86 71.83 4.04
N GLU A 21 30.35 71.90 2.81
CA GLU A 21 29.22 71.08 2.35
C GLU A 21 29.58 69.58 2.29
N MET A 22 30.76 69.23 1.79
CA MET A 22 31.28 67.86 1.80
C MET A 22 31.41 67.33 3.24
N ARG A 23 31.87 68.16 4.18
CA ARG A 23 31.99 67.77 5.59
C ARG A 23 30.63 67.48 6.22
N GLY A 24 29.61 68.31 5.96
CA GLY A 24 28.24 68.06 6.41
C GLY A 24 27.64 66.79 5.80
N SER A 25 27.90 66.55 4.52
CA SER A 25 27.48 65.33 3.82
C SER A 25 28.16 64.07 4.40
N LEU A 26 29.46 64.14 4.71
CA LEU A 26 30.21 63.08 5.37
C LEU A 26 29.68 62.76 6.76
N GLU A 27 29.30 63.77 7.54
CA GLU A 27 28.73 63.58 8.87
C GLU A 27 27.34 62.94 8.81
N SER A 28 26.49 63.39 7.88
CA SER A 28 25.20 62.75 7.60
C SER A 28 25.37 61.29 7.14
N LEU A 29 26.34 61.03 6.27
CA LEU A 29 26.66 59.68 5.84
C LEU A 29 27.15 58.82 7.01
N GLY A 30 28.00 59.35 7.88
CA GLY A 30 28.47 58.67 9.09
C GLY A 30 27.32 58.25 10.01
N GLN A 31 26.37 59.17 10.27
CA GLN A 31 25.17 58.85 11.06
C GLN A 31 24.33 57.75 10.41
N ARG A 32 24.16 57.79 9.08
CA ARG A 32 23.43 56.74 8.34
C ARG A 32 24.15 55.39 8.41
N VAL A 33 25.48 55.37 8.28
CA VAL A 33 26.29 54.14 8.38
C VAL A 33 26.17 53.53 9.77
N SER A 34 26.34 54.32 10.84
CA SER A 34 26.14 53.83 12.21
C SER A 34 24.71 53.30 12.45
N GLY A 35 23.70 53.96 11.87
CA GLY A 35 22.32 53.48 11.91
C GLY A 35 22.11 52.15 11.19
N VAL A 36 22.82 51.92 10.07
CA VAL A 36 22.80 50.65 9.33
C VAL A 36 23.53 49.56 10.09
N GLU A 37 24.71 49.84 10.66
CA GLU A 37 25.48 48.88 11.47
C GLU A 37 24.67 48.40 12.68
N ALA A 38 23.99 49.31 13.39
CA ALA A 38 23.13 48.95 14.51
C ALA A 38 21.92 48.09 14.08
N LYS A 39 21.33 48.36 12.90
CA LYS A 39 20.26 47.52 12.34
C LYS A 39 20.78 46.15 11.92
N MET A 40 21.98 46.10 11.33
CA MET A 40 22.63 44.86 10.92
C MET A 40 22.90 43.96 12.12
N GLY A 41 23.41 44.51 13.23
CA GLY A 41 23.63 43.75 14.47
C GLY A 41 22.33 43.14 15.02
N ARG A 42 21.24 43.92 15.08
CA ARG A 42 19.93 43.42 15.51
C ARG A 42 19.37 42.35 14.57
N LEU A 43 19.56 42.51 13.26
CA LEU A 43 19.15 41.50 12.28
C LEU A 43 19.95 40.20 12.47
N GLY A 44 21.26 40.29 12.72
CA GLY A 44 22.11 39.14 13.02
C GLY A 44 21.61 38.32 14.21
N GLU A 45 21.32 39.00 15.33
CA GLU A 45 20.79 38.36 16.54
C GLU A 45 19.43 37.68 16.28
N VAL A 46 18.52 38.34 15.56
CA VAL A 46 17.21 37.77 15.21
C VAL A 46 17.38 36.58 14.25
N THR A 47 18.32 36.63 13.31
CA THR A 47 18.58 35.50 12.40
C THR A 47 19.14 34.29 13.12
N GLU A 48 20.04 34.50 14.10
CA GLU A 48 20.58 33.42 14.93
C GLU A 48 19.48 32.78 15.80
N ASP A 49 18.60 33.59 16.43
CA ASP A 49 17.43 33.07 17.16
C ASP A 49 16.49 32.27 16.24
N HIS A 50 16.21 32.79 15.04
CA HIS A 50 15.37 32.10 14.06
C HIS A 50 16.00 30.80 13.59
N GLU A 51 17.31 30.75 13.34
CA GLU A 51 18.02 29.53 12.95
C GLU A 51 17.96 28.47 14.07
N ALA A 52 18.21 28.88 15.31
CA ALA A 52 18.09 28.00 16.47
C ALA A 52 16.66 27.46 16.64
N ARG A 53 15.64 28.30 16.41
CA ARG A 53 14.24 27.88 16.43
C ARG A 53 13.88 26.94 15.29
N LEU A 54 14.38 27.17 14.08
CA LEU A 54 14.17 26.29 12.93
C LEU A 54 14.73 24.89 13.20
N ILE A 55 15.97 24.79 13.67
CA ILE A 55 16.59 23.51 14.02
C ILE A 55 15.74 22.75 15.04
N ARG A 56 15.23 23.44 16.07
CA ARG A 56 14.37 22.81 17.08
C ARG A 56 13.06 22.31 16.47
N VAL A 57 12.38 23.13 15.67
CA VAL A 57 11.10 22.77 15.03
C VAL A 57 11.28 21.60 14.06
N GLU A 58 12.35 21.60 13.26
CA GLU A 58 12.67 20.49 12.35
C GLU A 58 12.92 19.19 13.12
N GLY A 59 13.64 19.27 14.25
CA GLY A 59 13.87 18.13 15.14
C GLY A 59 12.57 17.58 15.74
N GLU A 60 11.70 18.46 16.23
CA GLU A 60 10.38 18.10 16.77
C GLU A 60 9.50 17.47 15.70
N LEU A 61 9.48 18.03 14.48
CA LEU A 61 8.71 17.51 13.36
C LEU A 61 9.19 16.12 12.92
N ALA A 62 10.50 15.90 12.88
CA ALA A 62 11.09 14.60 12.57
C ALA A 62 10.73 13.57 13.65
N HIS A 63 10.78 13.95 14.92
CA HIS A 63 10.37 13.10 16.03
C HIS A 63 8.87 12.76 15.97
N GLN A 64 8.01 13.76 15.76
CA GLN A 64 6.56 13.56 15.65
C GLN A 64 6.20 12.68 14.46
N SER A 65 6.86 12.85 13.31
CA SER A 65 6.62 12.03 12.12
C SER A 65 6.96 10.56 12.37
N ARG A 66 8.08 10.28 13.05
CA ARG A 66 8.45 8.91 13.46
C ARG A 66 7.46 8.33 14.45
N TYR A 67 7.12 9.10 15.48
CA TYR A 67 6.16 8.66 16.50
C TYR A 67 4.77 8.37 15.91
N ALA A 68 4.30 9.20 14.98
CA ALA A 68 3.05 8.98 14.26
C ALA A 68 3.11 7.69 13.42
N GLY A 69 4.25 7.41 12.77
CA GLY A 69 4.50 6.14 12.06
C GLY A 69 4.42 4.93 12.99
N ASP A 70 5.12 4.96 14.13
CA ASP A 70 5.10 3.88 15.11
C ASP A 70 3.69 3.64 15.70
N LEU A 71 2.95 4.71 15.97
CA LEU A 71 1.57 4.62 16.43
C LEU A 71 0.67 4.02 15.36
N TRP A 72 0.85 4.42 14.10
CA TRP A 72 0.09 3.87 12.99
C TRP A 72 0.31 2.36 12.84
N ASP A 73 1.56 1.91 12.91
CA ASP A 73 1.90 0.49 12.83
C ASP A 73 1.29 -0.30 14.00
N ARG A 74 1.31 0.24 15.22
CA ARG A 74 0.66 -0.37 16.39
C ARG A 74 -0.86 -0.46 16.23
N VAL A 75 -1.51 0.58 15.71
CA VAL A 75 -2.95 0.56 15.45
C VAL A 75 -3.30 -0.52 14.43
N GLN A 76 -2.53 -0.61 13.34
CA GLN A 76 -2.73 -1.64 12.32
C GLN A 76 -2.52 -3.05 12.86
N ASP A 77 -1.49 -3.28 13.69
CA ASP A 77 -1.24 -4.57 14.31
C ASP A 77 -2.35 -4.96 15.31
N LEU A 78 -2.82 -4.03 16.15
CA LEU A 78 -3.92 -4.26 17.08
C LEU A 78 -5.22 -4.60 16.35
N GLU A 79 -5.55 -3.86 15.29
CA GLU A 79 -6.74 -4.10 14.48
C GLU A 79 -6.69 -5.49 13.84
N ASN A 80 -5.57 -5.87 13.23
CA ASN A 80 -5.44 -7.15 12.56
C ASN A 80 -5.37 -8.33 13.53
N ARG A 81 -4.79 -8.17 14.72
CA ARG A 81 -4.87 -9.18 15.79
C ARG A 81 -6.29 -9.41 16.25
N SER A 82 -7.07 -8.33 16.42
CA SER A 82 -8.49 -8.42 16.78
C SER A 82 -9.31 -9.16 15.70
N ARG A 83 -8.96 -8.98 14.43
CA ARG A 83 -9.62 -9.63 13.27
C ARG A 83 -9.08 -11.01 12.89
N ARG A 84 -8.02 -11.50 13.53
CA ARG A 84 -7.30 -12.73 13.12
C ARG A 84 -8.19 -13.97 13.03
N ASN A 85 -9.16 -14.10 13.94
CA ASN A 85 -10.11 -15.21 13.96
C ASN A 85 -11.38 -14.94 13.15
N ASN A 86 -11.46 -13.80 12.47
CA ASN A 86 -12.63 -13.42 11.71
C ASN A 86 -12.55 -13.94 10.26
N ILE A 87 -13.71 -14.28 9.71
CA ILE A 87 -13.94 -14.54 8.29
C ILE A 87 -14.99 -13.57 7.74
N ARG A 88 -14.89 -13.30 6.44
CA ARG A 88 -15.83 -12.50 5.68
C ARG A 88 -16.47 -13.37 4.61
N VAL A 89 -17.79 -13.53 4.69
CA VAL A 89 -18.59 -14.31 3.73
C VAL A 89 -19.37 -13.35 2.84
N ILE A 90 -19.25 -13.53 1.53
CA ILE A 90 -19.85 -12.68 0.49
C ILE A 90 -20.80 -13.56 -0.35
N GLY A 91 -21.90 -12.98 -0.84
CA GLY A 91 -22.83 -13.66 -1.74
C GLY A 91 -24.02 -14.34 -1.06
N VAL A 92 -24.13 -14.26 0.27
CA VAL A 92 -25.28 -14.80 1.02
C VAL A 92 -26.51 -13.90 0.80
N PRO A 93 -27.66 -14.41 0.34
CA PRO A 93 -28.85 -13.58 0.13
C PRO A 93 -29.34 -12.86 1.39
N GLU A 94 -29.88 -11.66 1.26
CA GLU A 94 -30.42 -10.89 2.39
C GLU A 94 -31.71 -11.54 2.94
N ASN A 95 -31.92 -11.47 4.26
CA ASN A 95 -33.08 -12.02 5.01
C ASN A 95 -33.13 -13.55 5.12
N VAL A 96 -32.10 -14.26 4.67
CA VAL A 96 -31.94 -15.69 4.96
C VAL A 96 -31.85 -15.95 6.47
N GLU A 97 -31.47 -14.93 7.25
CA GLU A 97 -31.37 -15.02 8.71
C GLU A 97 -32.72 -15.36 9.35
N GLY A 98 -33.84 -14.99 8.69
CA GLY A 98 -35.18 -15.12 9.22
C GLY A 98 -35.39 -14.39 10.55
N ASN A 99 -36.62 -14.44 11.07
CA ASN A 99 -36.93 -13.93 12.40
C ASN A 99 -36.71 -15.05 13.44
N GLY A 100 -35.46 -15.31 13.83
CA GLY A 100 -35.20 -16.16 15.00
C GLY A 100 -33.98 -17.09 14.94
N VAL A 101 -33.28 -17.22 13.81
CA VAL A 101 -32.02 -17.97 13.78
C VAL A 101 -30.89 -17.05 14.21
N SER A 102 -30.10 -17.48 15.20
CA SER A 102 -28.91 -16.72 15.60
C SER A 102 -27.93 -16.67 14.42
N GLY A 103 -27.27 -15.52 14.21
CA GLY A 103 -26.26 -15.37 13.17
C GLY A 103 -25.22 -16.51 13.17
N PRO A 104 -24.67 -16.93 14.33
CA PRO A 104 -23.79 -18.09 14.44
C PRO A 104 -24.37 -19.38 13.85
N THR A 105 -25.61 -19.73 14.22
CA THR A 105 -26.28 -20.95 13.73
C THR A 105 -26.51 -20.91 12.22
N MET A 106 -26.89 -19.74 11.69
CA MET A 106 -27.06 -19.53 10.26
C MET A 106 -25.75 -19.71 9.50
N LEU A 107 -24.66 -19.11 9.98
CA LEU A 107 -23.35 -19.26 9.36
C LEU A 107 -22.89 -20.72 9.36
N LEU A 108 -23.07 -21.43 10.47
CA LEU A 108 -22.64 -22.83 10.57
C LEU A 108 -23.32 -23.70 9.52
N LYS A 109 -24.64 -23.53 9.32
CA LYS A 109 -25.40 -24.21 8.27
C LYS A 109 -24.85 -23.89 6.88
N ILE A 110 -24.60 -22.61 6.58
CA ILE A 110 -24.03 -22.22 5.29
C ILE A 110 -22.67 -22.90 5.08
N LEU A 111 -21.80 -22.93 6.08
CA LEU A 111 -20.49 -23.56 5.98
C LEU A 111 -20.61 -25.07 5.73
N GLN A 112 -21.50 -25.77 6.45
CA GLN A 112 -21.74 -27.21 6.28
C GLN A 112 -22.34 -27.56 4.91
N ASP A 113 -23.24 -26.72 4.39
CA ASP A 113 -23.84 -26.94 3.07
C ASP A 113 -22.85 -26.68 1.92
N CYS A 114 -21.89 -25.79 2.13
CA CYS A 114 -21.01 -25.25 1.10
C CYS A 114 -19.61 -25.88 1.06
N LEU A 115 -19.13 -26.38 2.19
CA LEU A 115 -17.79 -26.93 2.34
C LEU A 115 -17.87 -28.39 2.78
N PRO A 116 -16.89 -29.24 2.44
CA PRO A 116 -16.85 -30.64 2.86
C PRO A 116 -16.42 -30.75 4.34
N LEU A 117 -17.26 -30.22 5.23
CA LEU A 117 -17.12 -30.29 6.68
C LEU A 117 -17.89 -31.51 7.19
N GLY A 118 -17.25 -32.34 8.02
CA GLY A 118 -17.92 -33.50 8.62
C GLY A 118 -18.87 -33.08 9.74
N GLU A 119 -19.89 -33.90 10.02
CA GLU A 119 -20.80 -33.68 11.16
C GLU A 119 -20.07 -33.64 12.52
N SER A 120 -18.87 -34.23 12.59
CA SER A 120 -18.00 -34.23 13.77
C SER A 120 -17.08 -33.00 13.88
N ASP A 121 -17.02 -32.13 12.85
CA ASP A 121 -16.24 -30.91 12.91
C ASP A 121 -16.99 -29.88 13.76
N SER A 122 -16.64 -29.80 15.05
CA SER A 122 -17.23 -28.85 16.00
C SER A 122 -16.69 -27.43 15.78
N ILE A 123 -17.12 -26.77 14.70
CA ILE A 123 -16.78 -25.36 14.45
C ILE A 123 -17.59 -24.48 15.39
N GLU A 124 -16.90 -23.72 16.23
CA GLU A 124 -17.53 -22.80 17.18
C GLU A 124 -17.50 -21.35 16.65
N VAL A 125 -18.70 -20.82 16.42
CA VAL A 125 -18.90 -19.44 15.95
C VAL A 125 -19.32 -18.56 17.12
N GLU A 126 -18.45 -17.63 17.52
CA GLU A 126 -18.70 -16.69 18.63
C GLU A 126 -19.76 -15.64 18.24
N ARG A 127 -19.62 -15.07 17.04
CA ARG A 127 -20.55 -14.06 16.50
C ARG A 127 -20.56 -14.12 14.98
N ALA A 128 -21.72 -13.85 14.39
CA ALA A 128 -21.85 -13.60 12.96
C ALA A 128 -22.95 -12.57 12.72
N HIS A 129 -22.66 -11.58 11.88
CA HIS A 129 -23.56 -10.48 11.59
C HIS A 129 -23.24 -9.87 10.22
N ARG A 130 -24.23 -9.24 9.60
CA ARG A 130 -24.03 -8.45 8.38
C ARG A 130 -23.21 -7.19 8.67
N THR A 131 -22.43 -6.74 7.70
CA THR A 131 -21.78 -5.42 7.76
C THR A 131 -22.82 -4.32 7.93
N ARG A 132 -22.47 -3.31 8.73
CA ARG A 132 -23.30 -2.11 8.91
C ARG A 132 -23.50 -1.40 7.57
N GLY A 133 -24.73 -1.00 7.27
CA GLY A 133 -25.11 -0.33 6.04
C GLY A 133 -26.58 -0.55 5.70
N LEU A 134 -27.13 0.34 4.86
CA LEU A 134 -28.47 0.18 4.30
C LEU A 134 -28.55 -1.14 3.53
N LYS A 135 -29.71 -1.80 3.64
CA LYS A 135 -29.97 -3.01 2.87
C LYS A 135 -29.94 -2.65 1.37
N PRO A 136 -29.11 -3.32 0.57
CA PRO A 136 -29.07 -3.08 -0.87
C PRO A 136 -30.38 -3.56 -1.52
N PRO A 137 -30.79 -2.95 -2.64
CA PRO A 137 -31.89 -3.46 -3.44
C PRO A 137 -31.55 -4.84 -4.06
N PRO A 138 -32.55 -5.62 -4.49
CA PRO A 138 -32.37 -7.03 -4.89
C PRO A 138 -31.42 -7.26 -6.09
N ASP A 139 -31.18 -6.23 -6.88
CA ASP A 139 -30.30 -6.20 -8.06
C ASP A 139 -28.82 -5.97 -7.70
N GLN A 140 -28.53 -5.61 -6.45
CA GLN A 140 -27.17 -5.34 -5.97
C GLN A 140 -26.61 -6.48 -5.12
N CYS A 141 -25.29 -6.49 -4.97
CA CYS A 141 -24.59 -7.51 -4.18
C CYS A 141 -25.03 -7.46 -2.70
N PRO A 142 -25.44 -8.60 -2.10
CA PRO A 142 -25.81 -8.67 -0.69
C PRO A 142 -24.70 -8.19 0.26
N ARG A 143 -25.07 -7.65 1.43
CA ARG A 143 -24.08 -7.21 2.42
C ARG A 143 -23.25 -8.39 2.91
N PRO A 144 -21.91 -8.26 2.98
CA PRO A 144 -21.08 -9.33 3.54
C PRO A 144 -21.43 -9.64 4.99
N ILE A 145 -21.27 -10.90 5.36
CA ILE A 145 -21.33 -11.35 6.75
C ILE A 145 -19.90 -11.33 7.31
N ILE A 146 -19.71 -10.68 8.45
CA ILE A 146 -18.49 -10.79 9.26
C ILE A 146 -18.79 -11.73 10.40
N ALA A 147 -17.97 -12.77 10.51
CA ALA A 147 -18.05 -13.75 11.57
C ALA A 147 -16.73 -13.86 12.31
N ARG A 148 -16.80 -14.12 13.62
CA ARG A 148 -15.65 -14.43 14.46
C ARG A 148 -15.80 -15.86 14.94
N LEU A 149 -14.77 -16.65 14.70
CA LEU A 149 -14.66 -18.02 15.15
C LEU A 149 -13.94 -18.05 16.51
N LEU A 150 -14.27 -19.02 17.35
CA LEU A 150 -13.63 -19.14 18.65
C LEU A 150 -12.16 -19.57 18.48
N HIS A 151 -11.92 -20.54 17.60
CA HIS A 151 -10.59 -21.09 17.36
C HIS A 151 -9.98 -20.61 16.04
N PHE A 152 -8.70 -20.24 16.11
CA PHE A 152 -7.92 -19.83 14.94
C PHE A 152 -7.76 -20.97 13.92
N GLN A 153 -7.68 -22.22 14.39
CA GLN A 153 -7.51 -23.40 13.55
C GLN A 153 -8.75 -23.63 12.66
N ASP A 154 -9.95 -23.50 13.20
CA ASP A 154 -11.21 -23.59 12.44
C ASP A 154 -11.24 -22.56 11.32
N ARG A 155 -10.82 -21.33 11.63
CA ARG A 155 -10.71 -20.24 10.66
C ARG A 155 -9.75 -20.59 9.53
N GLU A 156 -8.58 -21.16 9.83
CA GLU A 156 -7.61 -21.55 8.80
C GLU A 156 -8.15 -22.69 7.93
N ARG A 157 -8.75 -23.71 8.56
CA ARG A 157 -9.36 -24.84 7.87
C ARG A 157 -10.48 -24.41 6.92
N ILE A 158 -11.40 -23.56 7.37
CA ILE A 158 -12.49 -23.03 6.53
C ILE A 158 -11.93 -22.30 5.29
N LEU A 159 -10.89 -21.47 5.47
CA LEU A 159 -10.29 -20.71 4.37
C LEU A 159 -9.51 -21.59 3.40
N GLU A 160 -8.89 -22.66 3.89
CA GLU A 160 -8.23 -23.66 3.06
C GLU A 160 -9.23 -24.41 2.19
N LEU A 161 -10.28 -24.97 2.81
CA LEU A 161 -11.36 -25.65 2.11
C LEU A 161 -12.05 -24.75 1.08
N ALA A 162 -12.30 -23.49 1.43
CA ALA A 162 -12.88 -22.52 0.51
C ALA A 162 -11.98 -22.25 -0.71
N ARG A 163 -10.66 -22.22 -0.52
CA ARG A 163 -9.69 -22.04 -1.61
C ARG A 163 -9.60 -23.26 -2.51
N GLU A 164 -9.70 -24.46 -1.93
CA GLU A 164 -9.67 -25.73 -2.67
C GLU A 164 -10.95 -25.96 -3.47
N ALA A 165 -12.11 -25.60 -2.90
CA ALA A 165 -13.40 -25.66 -3.60
C ALA A 165 -13.46 -24.69 -4.79
N GLY A 166 -12.79 -23.53 -4.69
CA GLY A 166 -12.79 -22.51 -5.73
C GLY A 166 -14.13 -21.77 -5.81
N GLU A 167 -15.08 -22.30 -6.58
CA GLU A 167 -16.44 -21.79 -6.68
C GLU A 167 -17.34 -22.53 -5.70
N ILE A 168 -17.87 -21.79 -4.71
CA ILE A 168 -18.73 -22.33 -3.68
C ILE A 168 -20.17 -21.97 -4.03
N TYR A 169 -21.00 -22.98 -4.22
CA TYR A 169 -22.44 -22.80 -4.45
C TYR A 169 -23.21 -23.27 -3.24
N TRP A 170 -24.27 -22.53 -2.92
CA TRP A 170 -25.22 -22.96 -1.92
C TRP A 170 -26.38 -23.66 -2.62
N TRP A 171 -26.74 -24.87 -2.18
CA TRP A 171 -27.64 -25.79 -2.89
C TRP A 171 -28.97 -25.20 -3.40
N TRP A 172 -29.47 -24.11 -2.80
CA TRP A 172 -30.70 -23.43 -3.22
C TRP A 172 -30.49 -22.03 -3.81
N TRP A 173 -29.25 -21.56 -3.91
CA TRP A 173 -28.89 -20.22 -4.41
C TRP A 173 -27.81 -20.32 -5.50
N TRP A 174 -28.17 -19.89 -6.70
CA TRP A 174 -27.30 -19.91 -7.88
C TRP A 174 -26.17 -18.86 -7.84
N GLY A 175 -26.19 -17.93 -6.88
CA GLY A 175 -25.10 -16.97 -6.72
C GLY A 175 -23.92 -17.58 -5.97
N GLY A 176 -22.71 -17.36 -6.49
CA GLY A 176 -21.50 -17.85 -5.84
C GLY A 176 -21.31 -17.24 -4.45
N ILE A 177 -21.01 -18.10 -3.46
CA ILE A 177 -20.54 -17.69 -2.15
C ILE A 177 -19.02 -17.60 -2.19
N MET A 178 -18.47 -16.58 -1.53
CA MET A 178 -17.02 -16.43 -1.39
C MET A 178 -16.66 -16.21 0.07
N ILE A 179 -15.65 -16.94 0.55
CA ILE A 179 -15.16 -16.84 1.93
C ILE A 179 -13.74 -16.30 1.90
N PHE A 180 -13.52 -15.21 2.63
CA PHE A 180 -12.24 -14.52 2.70
C PHE A 180 -11.80 -14.28 4.14
N PRO A 181 -10.50 -14.09 4.39
CA PRO A 181 -10.05 -13.56 5.66
C PRO A 181 -10.55 -12.12 5.87
N ASP A 182 -11.02 -11.78 7.07
CA ASP A 182 -11.32 -10.39 7.44
C ASP A 182 -10.01 -9.68 7.82
N MET A 183 -9.62 -8.68 7.04
CA MET A 183 -8.36 -7.93 7.19
C MET A 183 -8.66 -6.44 7.28
N SER A 184 -7.77 -5.66 7.90
CA SER A 184 -7.85 -4.20 7.80
C SER A 184 -7.76 -3.77 6.33
N ARG A 185 -8.32 -2.59 6.02
CA ARG A 185 -8.34 -2.07 4.65
C ARG A 185 -6.92 -1.89 4.11
N GLU A 186 -6.03 -1.41 4.97
CA GLU A 186 -4.63 -1.16 4.67
C GLU A 186 -3.89 -2.47 4.39
N LEU A 187 -4.09 -3.50 5.24
CA LEU A 187 -3.50 -4.81 5.02
C LEU A 187 -4.01 -5.46 3.73
N ALA A 188 -5.32 -5.35 3.47
CA ALA A 188 -5.92 -5.84 2.23
C ALA A 188 -5.34 -5.12 1.00
N ALA A 189 -5.13 -3.80 1.08
CA ALA A 189 -4.50 -3.02 0.02
C ALA A 189 -3.03 -3.43 -0.20
N GLN A 190 -2.25 -3.62 0.87
CA GLN A 190 -0.88 -4.12 0.77
C GLN A 190 -0.83 -5.49 0.10
N LYS A 191 -1.66 -6.45 0.55
CA LYS A 191 -1.74 -7.78 -0.06
C LYS A 191 -2.22 -7.73 -1.52
N LYS A 192 -3.10 -6.79 -1.86
CA LYS A 192 -3.56 -6.58 -3.24
C LYS A 192 -2.42 -6.17 -4.17
N ARG A 193 -1.41 -5.43 -3.70
CA ARG A 193 -0.24 -5.06 -4.52
C ARG A 193 0.56 -6.28 -4.99
N PHE A 194 0.52 -7.39 -4.25
CA PHE A 194 1.17 -8.66 -4.65
C PHE A 194 0.34 -9.49 -5.66
N THR A 195 -0.84 -9.03 -6.09
CA THR A 195 -1.68 -9.77 -7.05
C THR A 195 -0.96 -10.12 -8.35
N PRO A 196 -0.20 -9.20 -9.00
CA PRO A 196 0.56 -9.53 -10.21
C PRO A 196 1.62 -10.61 -9.97
N ALA A 197 2.40 -10.49 -8.90
CA ALA A 197 3.42 -11.47 -8.54
C ALA A 197 2.82 -12.86 -8.22
N ARG A 198 1.68 -12.90 -7.53
CA ARG A 198 0.94 -14.15 -7.29
C ARG A 198 0.44 -14.77 -8.59
N ARG A 199 -0.10 -13.96 -9.51
CA ARG A 199 -0.53 -14.45 -10.83
C ARG A 199 0.63 -15.06 -11.58
N ARG A 200 1.79 -14.40 -11.58
CA ARG A 200 3.00 -14.94 -12.19
C ARG A 200 3.46 -16.25 -11.56
N CYS A 201 3.36 -16.39 -10.23
CA CYS A 201 3.64 -17.67 -9.56
C CYS A 201 2.69 -18.79 -10.02
N MET A 202 1.40 -18.49 -10.20
CA MET A 202 0.41 -19.46 -10.71
C MET A 202 0.72 -19.88 -12.14
N GLU A 203 1.07 -18.93 -13.02
CA GLU A 203 1.49 -19.20 -14.41
C GLU A 203 2.71 -20.12 -14.47
N LEU A 204 3.68 -19.92 -13.57
CA LEU A 204 4.90 -20.72 -13.48
C LEU A 204 4.71 -22.05 -12.71
N GLY A 205 3.51 -22.33 -12.18
CA GLY A 205 3.26 -23.52 -11.37
C GLY A 205 4.03 -23.57 -10.04
N LEU A 206 4.44 -22.41 -9.52
CA LEU A 206 5.26 -22.31 -8.30
C LEU A 206 4.39 -22.38 -7.04
N ARG A 207 4.87 -23.09 -6.02
CA ARG A 207 4.27 -23.02 -4.68
C ARG A 207 4.60 -21.69 -4.03
N TYR A 208 3.58 -20.95 -3.64
CA TYR A 208 3.73 -19.65 -2.97
C TYR A 208 2.77 -19.49 -1.79
N ALA A 209 3.12 -18.59 -0.88
CA ALA A 209 2.29 -18.17 0.23
C ALA A 209 2.46 -16.67 0.48
N LEU A 210 1.35 -15.94 0.66
CA LEU A 210 1.38 -14.52 1.03
C LEU A 210 1.13 -14.37 2.53
N GLN A 211 2.22 -14.35 3.29
CA GLN A 211 2.23 -14.35 4.75
C GLN A 211 1.89 -12.97 5.33
N TYR A 212 1.45 -12.96 6.59
CA TYR A 212 1.21 -11.73 7.34
C TYR A 212 2.55 -11.00 7.61
N PRO A 213 2.59 -9.66 7.53
CA PRO A 213 1.51 -8.77 7.06
C PRO A 213 1.31 -8.86 5.54
N ALA A 214 2.34 -8.65 4.73
CA ALA A 214 2.26 -8.77 3.27
C ALA A 214 3.61 -9.20 2.70
N VAL A 215 4.01 -10.44 3.00
CA VAL A 215 5.30 -10.98 2.59
C VAL A 215 5.07 -12.16 1.65
N LEU A 216 5.55 -12.07 0.41
CA LEU A 216 5.43 -13.15 -0.55
C LEU A 216 6.58 -14.14 -0.37
N ARG A 217 6.24 -15.38 -0.04
CA ARG A 217 7.17 -16.50 0.02
C ARG A 217 6.94 -17.40 -1.18
N VAL A 218 7.98 -17.66 -1.97
CA VAL A 218 7.91 -18.50 -3.17
C VAL A 218 8.99 -19.58 -3.11
N THR A 219 8.65 -20.81 -3.47
CA THR A 219 9.61 -21.91 -3.59
C THR A 219 9.96 -22.11 -5.06
N VAL A 220 11.22 -21.86 -5.43
CA VAL A 220 11.76 -22.03 -6.78
C VAL A 220 12.93 -23.02 -6.70
N GLU A 221 12.88 -24.13 -7.43
CA GLU A 221 13.96 -25.13 -7.48
C GLU A 221 14.47 -25.54 -6.08
N SER A 222 13.53 -25.80 -5.15
CA SER A 222 13.81 -26.15 -3.74
C SER A 222 14.47 -25.06 -2.89
N ARG A 223 14.62 -23.83 -3.40
CA ARG A 223 15.02 -22.65 -2.62
C ARG A 223 13.81 -21.78 -2.30
N MET A 224 13.75 -21.29 -1.06
CA MET A 224 12.72 -20.36 -0.63
C MET A 224 13.20 -18.92 -0.80
N TYR A 225 12.40 -18.12 -1.50
CA TYR A 225 12.57 -16.69 -1.63
C TYR A 225 11.50 -15.97 -0.83
N ARG A 226 11.88 -14.85 -0.21
CA ARG A 226 11.01 -13.97 0.58
C ARG A 226 11.10 -12.57 -0.01
N PHE A 227 9.96 -11.98 -0.30
CA PHE A 227 9.86 -10.62 -0.84
C PHE A 227 8.91 -9.79 0.02
N ASP A 228 9.42 -8.67 0.51
CA ASP A 228 8.63 -7.65 1.21
C ASP A 228 8.12 -6.56 0.24
N ASP A 229 8.78 -6.39 -0.91
CA ASP A 229 8.36 -5.48 -1.99
C ASP A 229 7.70 -6.22 -3.17
N PRO A 230 6.52 -5.79 -3.64
CA PRO A 230 5.81 -6.45 -4.73
C PRO A 230 6.46 -6.28 -6.11
N GLU A 231 7.18 -5.17 -6.35
CA GLU A 231 7.83 -4.90 -7.65
C GLU A 231 9.10 -5.74 -7.78
N GLU A 232 9.89 -5.82 -6.72
CA GLU A 232 11.05 -6.71 -6.64
C GLU A 232 10.63 -8.17 -6.85
N ALA A 233 9.57 -8.61 -6.18
CA ALA A 233 9.02 -9.95 -6.35
C ALA A 233 8.65 -10.23 -7.81
N LEU A 234 7.93 -9.31 -8.45
CA LEU A 234 7.48 -9.46 -9.83
C LEU A 234 8.67 -9.48 -10.80
N LYS A 235 9.63 -8.58 -10.62
CA LYS A 235 10.86 -8.55 -11.42
C LYS A 235 11.57 -9.90 -11.34
N LYS A 236 11.75 -10.44 -10.12
CA LYS A 236 12.44 -11.71 -9.94
C LYS A 236 11.70 -12.88 -10.57
N LEU A 237 10.37 -12.91 -10.47
CA LEU A 237 9.55 -13.96 -11.07
C LEU A 237 9.53 -13.90 -12.60
N ASN A 238 9.69 -12.72 -13.19
CA ASN A 238 9.79 -12.55 -14.64
C ASN A 238 11.13 -13.04 -15.22
N GLU A 239 12.19 -13.07 -14.41
CA GLU A 239 13.48 -13.66 -14.81
C GLU A 239 13.43 -15.19 -14.90
N ILE A 240 12.45 -15.83 -14.25
CA ILE A 240 12.33 -17.29 -14.24
C ILE A 240 11.75 -17.76 -15.58
N PRO A 241 12.48 -18.61 -16.33
CA PRO A 241 12.00 -19.12 -17.60
C PRO A 241 10.76 -19.99 -17.39
N ASP A 242 9.77 -19.79 -18.26
CA ASP A 242 8.53 -20.53 -18.22
C ASP A 242 8.77 -22.01 -18.56
N GLN A 243 8.74 -22.88 -17.55
CA GLN A 243 8.96 -24.31 -17.73
C GLN A 243 7.85 -24.97 -18.56
N SER A 244 6.68 -24.32 -18.70
CA SER A 244 5.58 -24.82 -19.53
C SER A 244 5.90 -24.80 -21.03
N ARG A 245 6.77 -23.88 -21.49
CA ARG A 245 7.19 -23.79 -22.91
C ARG A 245 8.21 -24.85 -23.35
N ARG A 246 8.84 -25.60 -22.43
CA ARG A 246 9.84 -26.62 -22.79
C ARG A 246 9.24 -27.97 -23.19
N ARG A 247 7.92 -28.18 -23.03
CA ARG A 247 7.26 -29.43 -23.43
C ARG A 247 6.78 -29.43 -24.89
N GLU A 248 6.86 -28.30 -25.59
CA GLU A 248 6.57 -28.22 -27.01
C GLU A 248 7.86 -27.90 -27.77
N SER A 249 8.60 -28.93 -28.13
CA SER A 249 9.54 -28.87 -29.26
C SER A 249 9.35 -30.14 -30.10
N PRO A 250 9.23 -30.01 -31.44
CA PRO A 250 8.66 -31.05 -32.29
C PRO A 250 9.74 -31.98 -32.88
N GLN A 251 9.40 -33.27 -33.05
CA GLN A 251 9.75 -34.19 -34.17
C GLN A 251 9.87 -35.67 -33.71
N PRO A 252 9.71 -36.69 -34.60
CA PRO A 252 9.93 -36.63 -36.05
C PRO A 252 8.82 -37.18 -36.96
N GLN A 253 8.88 -36.68 -38.19
CA GLN A 253 8.16 -37.16 -39.37
C GLN A 253 8.38 -38.66 -39.56
N MET A 254 7.30 -39.45 -39.58
CA MET A 254 7.35 -40.81 -40.12
C MET A 254 7.43 -40.73 -41.64
N LYS A 255 8.48 -41.35 -42.18
CA LYS A 255 8.68 -41.57 -43.61
C LYS A 255 7.59 -42.50 -44.16
N ASN A 256 7.12 -42.14 -45.35
CA ASN A 256 6.25 -42.85 -46.28
C ASN A 256 6.31 -44.39 -46.21
N HIS A 257 5.13 -45.02 -46.26
CA HIS A 257 4.95 -46.29 -46.97
C HIS A 257 3.92 -46.04 -48.07
N GLY A 258 4.33 -46.36 -49.31
CA GLY A 258 3.57 -46.12 -50.52
C GLY A 258 2.29 -46.95 -50.58
N HIS A 259 1.23 -46.33 -51.06
CA HIS A 259 0.13 -47.03 -51.71
C HIS A 259 0.59 -47.34 -53.13
N VAL A 260 0.71 -48.63 -53.45
CA VAL A 260 0.78 -49.11 -54.83
C VAL A 260 -0.68 -49.22 -55.28
N GLU A 261 -1.01 -48.44 -56.29
CA GLU A 261 -2.19 -48.62 -57.13
C GLU A 261 -2.05 -49.97 -57.85
N GLU A 262 -3.01 -50.87 -57.65
CA GLU A 262 -3.30 -51.94 -58.59
C GLU A 262 -4.68 -51.64 -59.19
N ASP A 263 -4.66 -51.45 -60.50
CA ASP A 263 -5.80 -51.38 -61.41
C ASP A 263 -5.51 -52.45 -62.51
N PRO A 264 -6.45 -52.80 -63.39
CA PRO A 264 -7.31 -53.97 -63.33
C PRO A 264 -6.95 -55.05 -64.40
N GLU A 265 -7.81 -56.07 -64.54
CA GLU A 265 -7.95 -57.07 -65.64
C GLU A 265 -7.68 -58.54 -65.26
N GLU A 266 -8.76 -59.32 -65.00
CA GLU A 266 -9.34 -60.36 -65.89
C GLU A 266 -10.61 -60.98 -65.24
#